data_AF-A0A7S0VUN4-F1
#
_entry.id   AF-A0A7S0VUN4-F1
#
_cell.length_a   1.000
_cell.length_b   1.000
_cell.length_c   1.000
_cell.angle_alpha   90.00
_cell.angle_beta   90.00
_cell.angle_gamma   90.00
#
_symmetry.space_group_name_H-M   'P 1'
#
loop_
_entity.id
_entity.type
_entity.pdbx_description
1 polymer ?
#
loop_
_entity_poly.entity_id
_entity_poly.type
_entity_poly.pdbx_seq_one_letter_code
_entity_poly.pdbx_strand_id
1 'polypeptide(L)'
;MDVAVRHCLVFETDDRIKRRWVYRAYMAFCAVVGRYNRFSIKGIENVPKDGPALIYGLHTTHNVEVPLFLAQGCRETSRVVRVLLHKTSYIVSHITALFGGVVGSRDVAVRLLKEGNVVGVIPGG
;
A
#
# COMPACT_ATOMS: atom_id res chain seq x y z
N MET A 1 -2.50 -15.57 21.55
CA MET A 1 -1.82 -14.84 20.45
C MET A 1 -0.98 -15.83 19.69
N ASP A 2 -1.30 -16.06 18.43
CA ASP A 2 -0.76 -17.14 17.61
C ASP A 2 0.70 -16.89 17.19
N VAL A 3 1.54 -17.92 17.26
CA VAL A 3 3.00 -17.84 17.03
C VAL A 3 3.33 -17.38 15.60
N ALA A 4 2.44 -17.63 14.63
CA ALA A 4 2.56 -17.16 13.25
C ALA A 4 2.52 -15.62 13.13
N VAL A 5 1.89 -14.93 14.08
CA VAL A 5 1.83 -13.46 14.08
C VAL A 5 3.20 -12.88 14.44
N ARG A 6 4.02 -13.54 15.26
CA ARG A 6 5.31 -12.97 15.72
C ARG A 6 6.36 -12.85 14.62
N HIS A 7 6.36 -13.74 13.63
CA HIS A 7 7.38 -13.76 12.56
C HIS A 7 7.05 -12.89 11.34
N CYS A 8 5.84 -12.33 11.24
CA CYS A 8 5.39 -11.58 10.07
C CYS A 8 5.34 -10.05 10.27
N LEU A 9 6.02 -9.55 11.32
CA LEU A 9 5.82 -8.19 11.84
C LEU A 9 7.00 -7.24 11.64
N VAL A 10 8.07 -7.68 10.97
CA VAL A 10 9.16 -6.77 10.57
C VAL A 10 8.75 -6.12 9.26
N PHE A 11 8.10 -4.97 9.34
CA PHE A 11 7.85 -4.14 8.18
C PHE A 11 9.14 -3.47 7.77
N GLU A 12 9.43 -3.48 6.47
CA GLU A 12 10.59 -2.75 5.98
C GLU A 12 10.36 -1.25 6.02
N THR A 13 11.43 -0.50 6.23
CA THR A 13 11.38 0.96 6.19
C THR A 13 11.13 1.44 4.77
N ASP A 14 10.52 2.63 4.65
CA ASP A 14 10.26 3.28 3.36
C ASP A 14 11.53 3.39 2.52
N ASP A 15 12.64 3.81 3.13
CA ASP A 15 13.91 3.98 2.42
C ASP A 15 14.44 2.67 1.85
N ARG A 16 14.27 1.56 2.58
CA ARG A 16 14.71 0.24 2.10
C ARG A 16 13.85 -0.22 0.92
N ILE A 17 12.53 -0.02 0.99
CA ILE A 17 11.61 -0.35 -0.11
C ILE A 17 11.90 0.53 -1.34
N LYS A 18 11.99 1.85 -1.16
CA LYS A 18 12.21 2.83 -2.25
C LYS A 18 13.54 2.64 -2.98
N ARG A 19 14.58 2.14 -2.28
CA ARG A 19 15.89 1.82 -2.88
C ARG A 19 15.85 0.64 -3.87
N ARG A 20 14.81 -0.20 -3.83
CA ARG A 20 14.71 -1.36 -4.72
C ARG A 20 14.39 -0.93 -6.13
N TRP A 21 15.11 -1.50 -7.10
CA TRP A 21 14.84 -1.25 -8.52
C TRP A 21 13.43 -1.70 -8.91
N VAL A 22 12.92 -2.81 -8.34
CA VAL A 22 11.56 -3.29 -8.59
C VAL A 22 10.50 -2.28 -8.18
N TYR A 23 10.67 -1.64 -7.01
CA TYR A 23 9.77 -0.59 -6.54
C TYR A 23 9.77 0.60 -7.50
N ARG A 24 10.97 1.05 -7.91
CA ARG A 24 11.11 2.16 -8.87
C ARG A 24 10.49 1.82 -10.23
N ALA A 25 10.68 0.59 -10.71
CA ALA A 25 10.07 0.11 -11.95
C ALA A 25 8.53 0.05 -11.84
N TYR A 26 8.00 -0.45 -10.73
CA TYR A 26 6.56 -0.45 -10.44
C TYR A 26 5.98 0.97 -10.42
N MET A 27 6.63 1.91 -9.74
CA MET A 27 6.20 3.31 -9.69
C MET A 27 6.23 3.96 -11.08
N ALA A 28 7.26 3.68 -11.88
CA ALA A 28 7.37 4.17 -13.25
C ALA A 28 6.27 3.58 -14.14
N PHE A 29 6.02 2.27 -14.04
CA PHE A 29 4.93 1.59 -14.75
C PHE A 29 3.57 2.21 -14.41
N CYS A 30 3.27 2.40 -13.12
CA CYS A 30 2.03 3.04 -12.68
C CYS A 30 1.91 4.48 -13.21
N ALA A 31 3.01 5.23 -13.28
CA ALA A 31 2.98 6.57 -13.85
C ALA A 31 2.66 6.57 -15.37
N VAL A 32 3.22 5.62 -16.13
CA VAL A 32 2.95 5.47 -17.57
C VAL A 32 1.50 5.04 -17.81
N VAL A 33 1.05 3.98 -17.13
CA VAL A 33 -0.33 3.47 -17.24
C VAL A 33 -1.33 4.52 -16.78
N GLY A 34 -1.07 5.20 -15.66
CA GLY A 34 -1.91 6.28 -15.17
C GLY A 34 -2.03 7.42 -16.17
N ARG A 35 -0.93 7.83 -16.81
CA ARG A 35 -0.96 8.85 -17.87
C ARG A 35 -1.74 8.40 -19.10
N TYR A 36 -1.52 7.18 -19.57
CA TYR A 36 -2.23 6.61 -20.73
C TYR A 36 -3.75 6.61 -20.50
N ASN A 37 -4.18 6.19 -19.30
CA ASN A 37 -5.59 6.12 -18.92
C ASN A 37 -6.17 7.45 -18.42
N ARG A 38 -5.39 8.54 -18.41
CA ARG A 38 -5.77 9.83 -17.82
C ARG A 38 -6.31 9.70 -16.39
N PHE A 39 -5.72 8.79 -15.62
CA PHE A 39 -6.11 8.51 -14.24
C PHE A 39 -5.90 9.76 -13.37
N SER A 40 -6.92 10.12 -12.59
CA SER A 40 -6.85 11.23 -11.65
C SER A 40 -7.65 10.91 -10.40
N ILE A 41 -7.22 11.48 -9.27
CA ILE A 41 -7.91 11.38 -7.99
C ILE A 41 -8.29 12.81 -7.60
N LYS A 42 -9.57 13.06 -7.35
CA LYS A 42 -10.03 14.34 -6.79
C LYS A 42 -9.86 14.31 -5.27
N GLY A 43 -9.34 15.39 -4.68
CA GLY A 43 -9.19 15.49 -3.23
C GLY A 43 -7.98 14.74 -2.67
N ILE A 44 -7.02 14.36 -3.51
CA ILE A 44 -5.79 13.67 -3.09
C ILE A 44 -4.92 14.57 -2.20
N GLU A 45 -4.98 15.88 -2.44
CA GLU A 45 -4.35 16.93 -1.65
C GLU A 45 -4.83 17.00 -0.19
N ASN A 46 -5.97 16.37 0.14
CA ASN A 46 -6.47 16.27 1.50
C ASN A 46 -5.80 15.17 2.32
N VAL A 47 -5.00 14.29 1.68
CA VAL A 47 -4.27 13.25 2.41
C VAL A 47 -3.21 13.92 3.29
N PRO A 48 -3.16 13.60 4.60
CA PRO A 48 -2.14 14.16 5.48
C PRO A 48 -0.74 13.89 4.94
N LYS A 49 0.09 14.94 4.86
CA LYS A 49 1.50 14.80 4.43
C LYS A 49 2.34 14.09 5.50
N ASP A 50 2.02 14.38 6.77
CA ASP A 50 2.65 13.81 7.95
C ASP A 50 1.61 13.13 8.84
N GLY A 51 2.07 12.22 9.70
CA GLY A 51 1.20 11.48 10.62
C GLY A 51 0.35 10.40 9.95
N PRO A 52 -0.46 9.67 10.73
CA PRO A 52 -1.18 8.52 10.23
C PRO A 52 -2.29 8.87 9.25
N ALA A 53 -2.41 8.07 8.20
CA ALA A 53 -3.48 8.18 7.22
C ALA A 53 -3.98 6.79 6.82
N LEU A 54 -5.31 6.65 6.72
CA LEU A 54 -5.94 5.47 6.14
C LEU A 54 -6.46 5.82 4.76
N ILE A 55 -5.84 5.23 3.75
CA ILE A 55 -6.30 5.29 2.37
C ILE A 55 -7.26 4.12 2.16
N TYR A 56 -8.53 4.45 1.95
CA TYR A 56 -9.60 3.49 1.70
C TYR A 56 -10.03 3.57 0.24
N GLY A 57 -10.07 2.43 -0.45
CA GLY A 57 -10.57 2.30 -1.82
C GLY A 57 -11.53 1.13 -1.94
N LEU A 58 -12.24 1.02 -3.06
CA LEU A 58 -13.10 -0.13 -3.37
C LEU A 58 -12.50 -0.94 -4.52
N HIS A 59 -12.72 -2.25 -4.53
CA HIS A 59 -12.44 -3.08 -5.70
C HIS A 59 -13.48 -2.80 -6.80
N THR A 60 -13.01 -2.49 -8.01
CA THR A 60 -13.83 -2.56 -9.22
C THR A 60 -13.57 -3.88 -9.96
N THR A 61 -14.40 -4.22 -10.95
CA THR A 61 -14.32 -5.49 -11.69
C THR A 61 -12.94 -5.80 -12.28
N HIS A 62 -12.14 -4.78 -12.62
CA HIS A 62 -10.86 -4.96 -13.32
C HIS A 62 -9.63 -4.80 -12.41
N ASN A 63 -9.78 -4.24 -11.20
CA ASN A 63 -8.70 -4.04 -10.21
C ASN A 63 -7.46 -3.25 -10.69
N VAL A 64 -7.45 -2.70 -11.91
CA VAL A 64 -6.33 -1.94 -12.48
C VAL A 64 -6.14 -0.60 -11.76
N GLU A 65 -7.21 -0.06 -11.21
CA GLU A 65 -7.23 1.17 -10.41
C GLU A 65 -6.49 1.02 -9.09
N VAL A 66 -6.46 -0.19 -8.50
CA VAL A 66 -5.84 -0.46 -7.20
C VAL A 66 -4.36 -0.06 -7.18
N PRO A 67 -3.49 -0.60 -8.07
CA PRO A 67 -2.09 -0.21 -8.08
C PRO A 67 -1.88 1.28 -8.43
N LEU A 68 -2.72 1.86 -9.29
CA LEU A 68 -2.62 3.29 -9.64
C LEU A 68 -2.97 4.19 -8.45
N PHE A 69 -4.03 3.85 -7.72
CA PHE A 69 -4.49 4.55 -6.54
C PHE A 69 -3.43 4.52 -5.43
N LEU A 70 -2.86 3.34 -5.17
CA LEU A 70 -1.81 3.15 -4.17
C LEU A 70 -0.52 3.88 -4.55
N ALA A 71 -0.09 3.79 -5.82
CA ALA A 71 1.08 4.51 -6.30
C ALA A 71 0.89 6.02 -6.19
N GLN A 72 -0.30 6.54 -6.50
CA GLN A 72 -0.59 7.97 -6.34
C GLN A 72 -0.57 8.38 -4.87
N GLY A 73 -1.10 7.55 -3.96
CA GLY A 73 -0.97 7.76 -2.52
C GLY A 73 0.48 7.79 -2.05
N CYS A 74 1.33 6.91 -2.58
CA CYS A 74 2.77 6.93 -2.30
C CYS A 74 3.45 8.23 -2.76
N ARG A 75 3.03 8.78 -3.90
CA ARG A 75 3.57 10.03 -4.45
C ARG A 75 3.12 11.24 -3.64
N GLU A 76 1.83 11.32 -3.32
CA GLU A 76 1.26 12.46 -2.59
C GLU A 76 1.86 12.57 -1.19
N THR A 77 1.94 11.45 -0.49
CA THR A 77 2.45 11.41 0.88
C THR A 77 3.97 11.35 0.95
N SER A 78 4.65 11.14 -0.19
CA SER A 78 6.08 10.79 -0.26
C SER A 78 6.46 9.61 0.66
N ARG A 79 5.50 8.76 1.04
CA ARG A 79 5.65 7.62 1.97
C ARG A 79 5.17 6.36 1.28
N VAL A 80 5.70 5.19 1.65
CA VAL A 80 5.20 3.94 1.08
C VAL A 80 3.88 3.57 1.75
N VAL A 81 2.82 3.39 0.96
CA VAL A 81 1.51 2.96 1.48
C VAL A 81 1.60 1.49 1.89
N ARG A 82 1.25 1.19 3.15
CA ARG A 82 1.21 -0.18 3.69
C ARG A 82 -0.12 -0.84 3.37
N VAL A 83 -0.15 -1.63 2.31
CA VAL A 83 -1.39 -2.24 1.80
C VAL A 83 -1.72 -3.49 2.61
N LEU A 84 -2.89 -3.52 3.23
CA LEU A 84 -3.40 -4.70 3.90
C LEU A 84 -3.84 -5.74 2.87
N LEU A 85 -3.24 -6.92 2.90
CA LEU A 85 -3.55 -8.02 2.00
C LEU A 85 -4.24 -9.15 2.73
N HIS A 86 -5.28 -9.73 2.12
CA HIS A 86 -5.89 -10.94 2.66
C HIS A 86 -4.82 -12.02 2.90
N LYS A 87 -4.94 -12.79 3.99
CA LYS A 87 -3.90 -13.73 4.45
C LYS A 87 -3.44 -14.68 3.33
N THR A 88 -4.38 -15.22 2.56
CA THR A 88 -4.08 -16.09 1.42
C THR A 88 -3.29 -15.37 0.33
N SER A 89 -3.68 -14.13 -0.02
CA SER A 89 -2.99 -13.31 -1.02
C SER A 89 -1.59 -12.91 -0.56
N TYR A 90 -1.41 -12.64 0.73
CA TYR A 90 -0.10 -12.34 1.32
C TYR A 90 0.84 -13.54 1.26
N ILE A 91 0.36 -14.74 1.62
CA ILE A 91 1.16 -15.97 1.58
C ILE A 91 1.57 -16.30 0.14
N VAL A 92 0.63 -16.22 -0.80
CA VAL A 92 0.86 -16.54 -2.21
C VAL A 92 1.73 -15.49 -2.91
N SER A 93 1.69 -14.23 -2.45
CA SER A 93 2.39 -13.12 -3.10
C SER A 93 3.32 -12.38 -2.14
N HIS A 94 4.37 -13.05 -1.68
CA HIS A 94 5.49 -12.41 -0.96
C HIS A 94 6.11 -11.24 -1.75
N ILE A 95 5.92 -11.22 -3.06
CA ILE A 95 6.33 -10.13 -3.95
C ILE A 95 5.66 -8.80 -3.55
N THR A 96 4.43 -8.83 -3.04
CA THR A 96 3.75 -7.60 -2.60
C THR A 96 4.45 -6.90 -1.44
N ALA A 97 5.17 -7.64 -0.58
CA ALA A 97 5.98 -7.07 0.49
C ALA A 97 7.14 -6.21 -0.07
N LEU A 98 7.56 -6.46 -1.31
CA LEU A 98 8.55 -5.62 -2.01
C LEU A 98 8.04 -4.20 -2.30
N PHE A 99 6.72 -4.00 -2.24
CA PHE A 99 6.04 -2.74 -2.53
C PHE A 99 5.31 -2.15 -1.31
N GLY A 100 5.48 -2.74 -0.12
CA GLY A 100 4.80 -2.29 1.11
C GLY A 100 3.56 -3.10 1.49
N GLY A 101 3.27 -4.22 0.81
CA GLY A 101 2.22 -5.15 1.22
C GLY A 101 2.48 -5.74 2.61
N VAL A 102 1.44 -5.82 3.43
CA VAL A 102 1.47 -6.36 4.79
C VAL A 102 0.28 -7.30 5.03
N VAL A 103 0.39 -8.19 6.03
CA VAL A 103 -0.72 -9.07 6.40
C VAL A 103 -1.93 -8.25 6.84
N GLY A 104 -3.06 -8.50 6.19
CA GLY A 104 -4.35 -7.90 6.51
C GLY A 104 -4.90 -8.44 7.82
N SER A 105 -4.76 -7.64 8.88
CA SER A 105 -5.48 -7.82 10.15
C SER A 105 -5.71 -6.46 10.79
N ARG A 106 -6.76 -6.37 11.61
CA ARG A 106 -7.09 -5.15 12.35
C ARG A 106 -5.93 -4.70 13.25
N ASP A 107 -5.32 -5.64 13.97
CA ASP A 107 -4.24 -5.34 14.92
C ASP A 107 -3.02 -4.75 14.20
N VAL A 108 -2.66 -5.30 13.02
CA VAL A 108 -1.59 -4.77 12.18
C VAL A 108 -1.92 -3.35 11.69
N ALA A 109 -3.15 -3.14 11.20
CA ALA A 109 -3.58 -1.83 10.72
C ALA A 109 -3.52 -0.76 11.82
N VAL A 110 -4.07 -1.08 12.99
CA VAL A 110 -4.07 -0.17 14.15
C VAL A 110 -2.66 0.13 14.60
N ARG A 111 -1.77 -0.88 14.63
CA ARG A 111 -0.36 -0.66 14.99
C ARG A 111 0.34 0.27 14.01
N LEU A 112 0.22 0.00 12.71
CA LEU A 112 0.82 0.83 11.64
C LEU A 112 0.36 2.28 11.74
N LEU A 113 -0.93 2.51 11.97
CA LEU A 113 -1.49 3.85 12.16
C LEU A 113 -0.96 4.50 13.45
N LYS A 114 -0.85 3.77 14.57
CA LYS A 114 -0.24 4.32 15.80
C LYS A 114 1.24 4.72 15.60
N GLU A 115 1.94 4.03 14.73
CA GLU A 115 3.33 4.32 14.34
C GLU A 115 3.44 5.45 13.29
N GLY A 116 2.33 6.08 12.88
CA GLY A 116 2.33 7.21 11.94
C GLY A 116 2.42 6.82 10.46
N ASN A 117 2.26 5.54 10.13
CA ASN A 117 2.31 5.07 8.73
C ASN A 117 1.03 5.42 7.97
N VAL A 118 1.14 5.38 6.64
CA VAL A 118 0.00 5.40 5.72
C VAL A 118 -0.42 3.97 5.45
N VAL A 119 -1.68 3.62 5.73
CA VAL A 119 -2.22 2.28 5.53
C VAL A 119 -3.21 2.31 4.37
N GLY A 120 -3.08 1.37 3.44
CA GLY A 120 -4.00 1.18 2.33
C GLY A 120 -4.94 0.00 2.59
N VAL A 121 -6.24 0.21 2.44
CA VAL A 121 -7.26 -0.84 2.58
C VAL A 121 -8.21 -0.77 1.41
N ILE A 122 -8.39 -1.92 0.75
CA ILE A 122 -9.27 -2.05 -0.41
C ILE A 122 -10.12 -3.29 -0.13
N PRO A 123 -11.25 -3.15 0.59
CA PRO A 123 -12.10 -4.28 0.87
C PRO A 123 -12.89 -4.65 -0.39
N GLY A 124 -13.01 -5.96 -0.63
CA GLY A 124 -13.81 -6.53 -1.72
C GLY A 124 -14.92 -7.44 -1.23
N GLY A 125 -15.15 -7.49 0.08
CA GLY A 125 -15.93 -8.50 0.81
C GLY A 125 -15.22 -8.88 2.09
#